data_AF-A0A2J7R037-F1
#
_entry.id   AF-A0A2J7R037-F1
#
_cell.length_a   1.000
_cell.length_b   1.000
_cell.length_c   1.000
_cell.angle_alpha   90.00
_cell.angle_beta   90.00
_cell.angle_gamma   90.00
#
_symmetry.space_group_name_H-M   'P 1'
#
loop_
_entity.id
_entity.type
_entity.pdbx_description
1 polymer ?
#
loop_
_entity_poly.entity_id
_entity_poly.type
_entity_poly.pdbx_seq_one_letter_code
_entity_poly.pdbx_strand_id
1 'polypeptide(L)'
;MDVRSYRGANIDSDHYLIISKIKRRISNARKIHGSQAKKLNCGKLVEQGVATRYTGLIGECLAGLSDSEDVSEAWRGLRDVIINAAGAVLGRMERINYKKV
;
A
#
# COMPACT_ATOMS: atom_id res chain seq x y z
N MET A 1 55.04 -4.96 20.90
CA MET A 1 53.57 -5.08 20.97
C MET A 1 52.98 -4.18 19.89
N ASP A 2 52.50 -4.81 18.82
CA ASP A 2 51.83 -4.19 17.67
C ASP A 2 50.44 -3.68 18.12
N VAL A 3 50.28 -2.37 18.27
CA VAL A 3 48.97 -1.73 18.42
C VAL A 3 48.74 -0.93 17.15
N ARG A 4 48.27 -1.66 16.13
CA ARG A 4 47.78 -1.14 14.87
C ARG A 4 46.58 -0.24 15.16
N SER A 5 46.82 1.03 15.47
CA SER A 5 45.80 2.06 15.43
C SER A 5 45.31 2.10 13.98
N TYR A 6 44.14 1.53 13.72
CA TYR A 6 43.55 1.48 12.38
C TYR A 6 43.21 2.91 11.97
N ARG A 7 44.20 3.63 11.40
CA ARG A 7 44.07 4.96 10.78
C ARG A 7 43.26 4.84 9.48
N GLY A 8 41.99 4.45 9.62
CA GLY A 8 41.05 4.27 8.52
C GLY A 8 39.63 4.74 8.86
N ALA A 9 39.30 4.90 10.15
CA ALA A 9 38.09 5.57 10.58
C ALA A 9 38.30 7.09 10.50
N ASN A 10 38.22 7.63 9.29
CA ASN A 10 38.11 9.07 9.07
C ASN A 10 36.75 9.54 9.63
N ILE A 11 36.66 10.69 10.26
CA ILE A 11 35.41 11.27 10.79
C ILE A 11 34.34 11.32 9.69
N ASP A 12 34.76 11.59 8.46
CA ASP A 12 33.92 11.56 7.25
C ASP A 12 33.27 10.18 6.98
N SER A 13 33.92 9.10 7.39
CA SER A 13 33.40 7.74 7.22
C SER A 13 32.17 7.48 8.11
N ASP A 14 32.16 8.00 9.34
CA ASP A 14 31.00 7.87 10.24
C ASP A 14 29.84 8.74 9.75
N HIS A 15 30.13 9.96 9.31
CA HIS A 15 29.15 10.82 8.65
C HIS A 15 28.52 10.14 7.43
N TYR A 16 29.32 9.50 6.59
CA TYR A 16 28.82 8.75 5.44
C TYR A 16 27.95 7.55 5.84
N LEU A 17 28.32 6.83 6.91
CA LEU A 17 27.55 5.71 7.45
C LEU A 17 26.20 6.16 8.01
N ILE A 18 26.17 7.28 8.74
CA ILE A 18 24.93 7.87 9.26
C ILE A 18 24.01 8.30 8.10
N ILE A 19 24.55 9.03 7.11
CA ILE A 19 23.80 9.45 5.92
C ILE A 19 23.25 8.24 5.18
N SER A 20 24.07 7.21 4.98
CA SER A 20 23.67 5.97 4.31
C SER A 20 22.57 5.21 5.07
N LYS A 21 22.66 5.17 6.41
CA LYS A 21 21.64 4.57 7.28
C LYS A 21 20.31 5.32 7.18
N ILE A 22 20.34 6.65 7.20
CA ILE A 22 19.15 7.50 7.02
C ILE A 22 18.54 7.28 5.63
N LYS A 23 19.35 7.35 4.57
CA LYS A 23 18.91 7.09 3.18
C LYS A 23 18.29 5.71 3.03
N ARG A 24 18.89 4.67 3.64
CA ARG A 24 18.35 3.30 3.64
C ARG A 24 16.97 3.24 4.32
N ARG A 25 16.82 3.86 5.50
CA ARG A 25 15.52 3.90 6.21
C ARG A 25 14.45 4.60 5.39
N ILE A 26 14.77 5.75 4.78
CA ILE A 26 13.86 6.48 3.90
C ILE A 26 13.48 5.65 2.67
N SER A 27 14.47 5.00 2.04
CA SER A 27 14.23 4.11 0.89
C SER A 27 13.31 2.96 1.25
N ASN A 28 13.54 2.29 2.38
CA ASN A 28 12.71 1.18 2.85
C ASN A 28 11.29 1.65 3.17
N ALA A 29 11.13 2.78 3.86
CA ALA A 29 9.81 3.37 4.13
C ALA A 29 9.06 3.69 2.82
N ARG A 30 9.74 4.27 1.82
CA ARG A 30 9.14 4.55 0.50
C ARG A 30 8.79 3.29 -0.28
N LYS A 31 9.59 2.21 -0.16
CA LYS A 31 9.31 0.91 -0.76
C LYS A 31 8.08 0.25 -0.12
N ILE A 32 7.98 0.30 1.20
CA ILE A 32 6.84 -0.23 1.97
C ILE A 32 5.57 0.55 1.64
N HIS A 33 5.58 1.88 1.72
CA HIS A 33 4.43 2.71 1.30
C HIS A 33 4.08 2.51 -0.18
N GLY A 34 5.05 2.17 -1.01
CA GLY A 34 4.81 1.84 -2.40
C GLY A 34 4.17 0.48 -2.65
N SER A 35 4.37 -0.46 -1.74
CA SER A 35 3.75 -1.78 -1.74
C SER A 35 2.39 -1.79 -1.05
N GLN A 36 2.16 -0.86 -0.12
CA GLN A 36 0.87 -0.75 0.56
C GLN A 36 -0.19 -0.25 -0.42
N ALA A 37 -1.07 -1.19 -0.78
CA ALA A 37 -2.34 -1.06 -1.47
C ALA A 37 -2.46 0.16 -2.40
N LYS A 38 -2.28 -0.09 -3.70
CA LYS A 38 -2.75 0.82 -4.75
C LYS A 38 -4.18 1.28 -4.40
N LYS A 39 -4.35 2.57 -4.10
CA LYS A 39 -5.63 3.15 -3.67
C LYS A 39 -6.70 2.92 -4.72
N LEU A 40 -7.94 2.71 -4.29
CA LEU A 40 -9.10 2.67 -5.19
C LEU A 40 -9.41 4.10 -5.65
N ASN A 41 -9.87 4.25 -6.89
CA ASN A 41 -10.24 5.55 -7.44
C ASN A 41 -11.66 5.95 -6.99
N CYS A 42 -11.81 6.36 -5.73
CA CYS A 42 -13.09 6.80 -5.18
C CYS A 42 -13.66 8.04 -5.88
N GLY A 43 -12.85 8.81 -6.61
CA GLY A 43 -13.33 9.95 -7.40
C GLY A 43 -14.31 9.56 -8.50
N LYS A 44 -14.28 8.30 -8.98
CA LYS A 44 -15.26 7.81 -9.96
C LYS A 44 -16.66 7.64 -9.37
N LEU A 45 -16.81 7.55 -8.06
CA LEU A 45 -18.13 7.44 -7.42
C LEU A 45 -18.96 8.73 -7.51
N VAL A 46 -18.34 9.84 -7.91
CA VAL A 46 -19.07 11.09 -8.21
C VAL A 46 -19.97 10.91 -9.43
N GLU A 47 -19.61 10.03 -10.36
CA GLU A 47 -20.45 9.71 -11.51
C GLU A 47 -21.58 8.77 -11.11
N GLN A 48 -22.82 9.23 -11.27
CA GLN A 48 -23.99 8.51 -10.77
C GLN A 48 -24.17 7.13 -11.42
N GLY A 49 -23.77 6.96 -12.70
CA GLY A 49 -23.79 5.66 -13.38
C GLY A 49 -22.75 4.66 -12.84
N VAL A 50 -21.61 5.15 -12.34
CA VAL A 50 -20.59 4.30 -11.72
C VAL A 50 -21.02 3.89 -10.32
N ALA A 51 -21.65 4.82 -9.58
CA ALA A 51 -22.20 4.54 -8.25
C ALA A 51 -23.29 3.47 -8.30
N THR A 52 -24.26 3.59 -9.22
CA THR A 52 -25.34 2.60 -9.35
C THR A 52 -24.83 1.22 -9.77
N ARG A 53 -23.85 1.17 -10.68
CA ARG A 53 -23.20 -0.07 -11.08
C ARG A 53 -22.47 -0.73 -9.91
N TYR A 54 -21.77 0.06 -9.09
CA TYR A 54 -21.07 -0.45 -7.92
C TYR A 54 -22.04 -0.99 -6.86
N THR A 55 -23.12 -0.27 -6.57
CA THR A 55 -24.13 -0.72 -5.61
C THR A 55 -24.85 -1.97 -6.05
N GLY A 56 -25.18 -2.09 -7.35
CA GLY A 56 -25.80 -3.29 -7.90
C GLY A 56 -24.88 -4.51 -7.79
N LEU A 57 -23.61 -4.35 -8.18
CA LEU A 57 -22.63 -5.44 -8.14
C LEU A 57 -22.32 -5.89 -6.71
N ILE A 58 -22.23 -4.98 -5.74
CA ILE A 58 -22.11 -5.36 -4.33
C ILE A 58 -23.35 -6.10 -3.85
N GLY A 59 -24.55 -5.63 -4.18
CA GLY A 59 -25.80 -6.26 -3.77
C GLY A 59 -25.88 -7.72 -4.23
N GLU A 60 -25.55 -7.98 -5.50
CA GLU A 60 -25.48 -9.33 -6.06
C GLU A 60 -24.43 -10.19 -5.36
N CYS A 61 -23.21 -9.69 -5.17
CA CYS A 61 -22.15 -10.45 -4.52
C CYS A 61 -22.43 -10.72 -3.03
N LEU A 62 -23.09 -9.78 -2.34
CA LEU A 62 -23.42 -9.92 -0.93
C LEU A 62 -24.60 -10.90 -0.73
N ALA A 63 -25.57 -10.92 -1.64
CA ALA A 63 -26.66 -11.89 -1.61
C ALA A 63 -26.18 -13.34 -1.81
N GLY A 64 -25.04 -13.54 -2.47
CA GLY A 64 -24.39 -14.84 -2.64
C GLY A 64 -23.42 -15.22 -1.51
N LEU A 65 -23.22 -14.36 -0.50
CA LEU A 65 -22.30 -14.64 0.59
C LEU A 65 -22.98 -15.57 1.61
N SER A 66 -22.38 -16.75 1.85
CA SER A 66 -22.85 -17.67 2.87
C SER A 66 -22.53 -17.16 4.27
N ASP A 67 -23.50 -17.29 5.19
CA ASP A 67 -23.23 -17.09 6.61
C ASP A 67 -22.20 -18.12 7.09
N SER A 68 -21.18 -17.63 7.80
CA SER A 68 -20.18 -18.47 8.48
C SER A 68 -20.41 -18.40 9.98
N GLU A 69 -20.21 -19.53 10.67
CA GLU A 69 -20.23 -19.59 12.13
C GLU A 69 -19.03 -18.84 12.75
N ASP A 70 -17.93 -18.66 12.00
CA ASP A 70 -16.80 -17.84 12.40
C ASP A 70 -16.96 -16.41 11.87
N VAL A 71 -17.19 -15.48 12.81
CA VAL A 71 -17.27 -14.04 12.57
C VAL A 71 -16.03 -13.52 11.84
N SER A 72 -14.85 -14.08 12.10
CA SER A 72 -13.61 -13.67 11.46
C SER A 72 -13.61 -14.00 9.97
N GLU A 73 -14.16 -15.16 9.61
CA GLU A 73 -14.29 -15.58 8.22
C GLU A 73 -15.40 -14.83 7.50
N ALA A 74 -16.54 -14.63 8.16
CA ALA A 74 -17.63 -13.81 7.64
C ALA A 74 -17.15 -12.38 7.32
N TRP A 75 -16.39 -11.77 8.23
CA TRP A 75 -15.84 -10.43 8.03
C TRP A 75 -14.80 -10.39 6.90
N ARG A 76 -13.97 -11.43 6.78
CA ARG A 76 -13.01 -11.57 5.69
C ARG A 76 -13.71 -11.68 4.34
N GLY A 77 -14.74 -12.53 4.23
CA GLY A 77 -15.55 -12.69 3.03
C GLY A 77 -16.23 -11.38 2.62
N LEU A 78 -16.88 -10.70 3.56
CA LEU A 78 -17.51 -9.39 3.32
C LEU A 78 -16.49 -8.36 2.79
N ARG A 79 -15.33 -8.27 3.45
CA ARG A 79 -14.26 -7.36 3.06
C ARG A 79 -13.77 -7.66 1.64
N ASP A 80 -13.54 -8.92 1.33
CA ASP A 80 -13.02 -9.32 0.02
C ASP A 80 -14.03 -9.03 -1.09
N VAL A 81 -15.34 -9.27 -0.85
CA VAL A 81 -16.41 -8.89 -1.77
C VAL A 81 -16.38 -7.39 -2.06
N ILE A 82 -16.33 -6.55 -1.02
CA ILE A 82 -16.32 -5.09 -1.18
C ILE A 82 -15.09 -4.62 -1.95
N ILE A 83 -13.90 -5.14 -1.62
CA ILE A 83 -12.64 -4.75 -2.27
C ILE A 83 -12.59 -5.21 -3.72
N ASN A 84 -13.04 -6.43 -4.01
CA ASN A 84 -13.05 -6.98 -5.37
C ASN A 84 -14.06 -6.24 -6.27
N ALA A 85 -15.27 -6.00 -5.76
CA ALA A 85 -16.27 -5.19 -6.45
C ALA A 85 -15.74 -3.78 -6.75
N ALA A 86 -15.09 -3.15 -5.77
CA ALA A 86 -14.51 -1.82 -5.94
C ALA A 86 -13.35 -1.84 -6.95
N GLY A 87 -12.53 -2.89 -6.92
CA GLY A 87 -11.46 -3.10 -7.89
C GLY A 87 -11.98 -3.22 -9.32
N ALA A 88 -13.10 -3.91 -9.52
CA ALA A 88 -13.72 -4.10 -10.83
C ALA A 88 -14.36 -2.82 -11.39
N VAL A 89 -15.03 -2.03 -10.54
CA VAL A 89 -15.78 -0.83 -10.98
C VAL A 89 -14.94 0.44 -10.94
N LEU A 90 -14.25 0.70 -9.83
CA LEU A 90 -13.48 1.93 -9.62
C LEU A 90 -12.08 1.82 -10.23
N GLY A 91 -11.51 0.62 -10.21
CA GLY A 91 -10.12 0.41 -10.58
C GLY A 91 -9.15 1.05 -9.59
N ARG A 92 -7.85 0.94 -9.90
CA ARG A 92 -6.77 1.42 -9.04
C ARG A 92 -6.27 2.79 -9.51
N MET A 93 -6.01 3.68 -8.56
CA MET A 93 -5.40 4.97 -8.80
C MET A 93 -3.93 4.77 -9.19
N GLU A 94 -3.51 5.41 -10.27
CA GLU A 94 -2.12 5.40 -10.68
C GLU A 94 -1.26 6.18 -9.68
N ARG A 95 -0.01 5.73 -9.53
CA ARG A 95 0.93 6.38 -8.64
C ARG A 95 1.40 7.68 -9.30
N ILE A 96 1.09 8.82 -8.68
CA ILE A 96 1.64 10.11 -9.09
C ILE A 96 3.16 10.05 -8.89
N ASN A 97 3.90 9.84 -9.97
CA ASN A 97 5.36 9.96 -9.97
C ASN A 97 5.70 11.44 -10.07
N TYR A 98 6.04 12.06 -8.94
CA TYR A 98 6.64 13.38 -8.96
C TYR A 98 7.96 13.31 -9.74
N LYS A 99 8.06 14.04 -10.86
CA LYS A 99 9.33 14.25 -11.56
C LYS A 99 10.32 14.80 -10.53
N LYS A 100 11.47 14.14 -10.38
CA LYS A 100 12.62 14.74 -9.69
C LYS A 100 13.02 15.96 -10.52
N VAL A 101 12.77 17.14 -9.97
CA VAL A 101 13.43 18.38 -10.38
C VAL A 101 14.91 18.26 -10.04
#